data_AF-A0A956DIJ3-F1
#
_entry.id   AF-A0A956DIJ3-F1
#
_cell.length_a   1.000
_cell.length_b   1.000
_cell.length_c   1.000
_cell.angle_alpha   90.00
_cell.angle_beta   90.00
_cell.angle_gamma   90.00
#
_symmetry.space_group_name_H-M   'P 1'
#
loop_
_entity.id
_entity.type
_entity.pdbx_description
1 polymer ?
#
loop_
_entity_poly.entity_id
_entity_poly.type
_entity_poly.pdbx_seq_one_letter_code
_entity_poly.pdbx_strand_id
1 'polypeptide(L)'
;MDQHGNVQRIGGVNEKGEGFFDVCQRRGLAGQAVIIPKTNMRNLMLRADLIAACREGKFSIYAVERVDEALELLTGVEAGEADDRNEYPPTSVNGLAQARLRKFADAAAVFTARIPRKPS
;
A
#
# COMPACT_ATOMS: atom_id res chain seq x y z
N MET A 1 7.93 -5.28 -5.37
CA MET A 1 7.19 -4.63 -6.47
C MET A 1 8.18 -4.26 -7.55
N ASP A 2 7.75 -4.18 -8.81
CA ASP A 2 8.57 -3.65 -9.89
C ASP A 2 8.35 -2.13 -10.09
N GLN A 3 9.08 -1.54 -11.04
CA GLN A 3 8.98 -0.13 -11.40
C GLN A 3 7.63 0.25 -12.05
N HIS A 4 6.79 -0.73 -12.40
CA HIS A 4 5.46 -0.52 -12.99
C HIS A 4 4.33 -0.64 -11.95
N GLY A 5 4.69 -0.82 -10.67
CA GLY A 5 3.75 -0.92 -9.56
C GLY A 5 3.17 -2.33 -9.37
N ASN A 6 3.66 -3.34 -10.07
CA ASN A 6 3.15 -4.71 -9.92
C ASN A 6 3.68 -5.34 -8.62
N VAL A 7 2.78 -5.92 -7.85
CA VAL A 7 3.09 -6.63 -6.61
C VAL A 7 3.65 -8.01 -6.96
N GLN A 8 4.81 -8.33 -6.40
CA GLN A 8 5.53 -9.56 -6.72
C GLN A 8 5.36 -10.61 -5.62
N ARG A 9 5.52 -11.87 -6.01
CA ARG A 9 5.50 -13.01 -5.10
C ARG A 9 6.53 -12.84 -3.99
N ILE A 10 6.13 -13.23 -2.78
CA ILE A 10 7.03 -13.33 -1.63
C ILE A 10 7.13 -14.77 -1.13
N GLY A 11 8.28 -15.12 -0.55
CA GLY A 11 8.44 -16.32 0.25
C GLY A 11 7.78 -16.17 1.63
N GLY A 12 7.34 -17.30 2.17
CA GLY A 12 6.80 -17.40 3.53
C GLY A 12 5.45 -16.70 3.74
N VAL A 13 4.56 -16.75 2.74
CA VAL A 13 3.28 -16.01 2.81
C VAL A 13 2.35 -16.56 3.89
N ASN A 14 2.36 -17.88 4.11
CA ASN A 14 1.53 -18.52 5.13
C ASN A 14 2.02 -18.12 6.52
N GLU A 15 3.32 -18.27 6.78
CA GLU A 15 3.97 -17.98 8.06
C GLU A 15 3.80 -16.51 8.46
N LYS A 16 3.87 -15.59 7.49
CA LYS A 16 3.62 -14.17 7.73
C LYS A 16 2.16 -13.87 8.05
N GLY A 17 1.23 -14.48 7.32
CA GLY A 17 -0.21 -14.33 7.56
C GLY A 17 -0.61 -14.90 8.93
N GLU A 18 -0.12 -16.09 9.24
CA GLU A 18 -0.39 -16.79 10.49
C GLU A 18 0.24 -16.08 11.69
N GLY A 19 1.49 -15.61 11.57
CA GLY A 19 2.13 -14.85 12.64
C GLY A 19 1.38 -13.56 12.98
N PHE A 20 0.87 -12.84 11.96
CA PHE A 20 0.04 -11.66 12.21
C PHE A 20 -1.32 -12.03 12.82
N PHE A 21 -1.95 -13.09 12.34
CA PHE A 21 -3.19 -13.62 12.90
C PHE A 21 -3.05 -13.98 14.38
N ASP A 22 -1.98 -14.68 14.77
CA ASP A 22 -1.70 -15.05 16.17
C ASP A 22 -1.57 -13.82 17.08
N VAL A 23 -0.92 -12.75 16.59
CA VAL A 23 -0.82 -11.47 17.33
C VAL A 23 -2.19 -10.81 17.48
N CYS A 24 -3.01 -10.81 16.43
CA CYS A 24 -4.36 -10.25 16.48
C CYS A 24 -5.26 -11.06 17.42
N GLN A 25 -5.19 -12.39 17.37
CA GLN A 25 -5.99 -13.27 18.21
C GLN A 25 -5.73 -13.03 19.70
N ARG A 26 -4.46 -12.85 20.10
CA ARG A 26 -4.09 -12.53 21.50
C ARG A 26 -4.62 -11.17 21.98
N ARG A 27 -4.87 -10.23 21.05
CA ARG A 27 -5.38 -8.88 21.33
C ARG A 27 -6.90 -8.75 21.14
N GLY A 28 -7.54 -9.80 20.63
CA GLY A 28 -8.93 -9.79 20.18
C GLY A 28 -9.05 -9.54 18.68
N LEU A 29 -9.78 -10.42 17.98
CA LEU A 29 -10.09 -10.25 16.57
C LEU A 29 -11.27 -9.28 16.40
N ALA A 30 -11.05 -8.22 15.63
CA ALA A 30 -12.00 -7.14 15.38
C ALA A 30 -11.85 -6.62 13.94
N GLY A 31 -11.83 -7.52 12.95
CA GLY A 31 -11.79 -7.16 11.53
C GLY A 31 -10.40 -6.82 10.99
N GLN A 32 -9.34 -7.31 11.63
CA GLN A 32 -7.98 -7.14 11.11
C GLN A 32 -7.80 -7.92 9.80
N ALA A 33 -6.85 -7.49 8.97
CA ALA A 33 -6.61 -8.09 7.68
C ALA A 33 -5.13 -8.15 7.32
N VAL A 34 -4.80 -9.03 6.38
CA VAL A 34 -3.51 -9.05 5.70
C VAL A 34 -3.70 -8.85 4.20
N ILE A 35 -2.80 -8.08 3.60
CA ILE A 35 -2.73 -7.89 2.14
C ILE A 35 -1.60 -8.76 1.61
N ILE A 36 -1.88 -9.58 0.60
CA ILE A 36 -0.93 -10.51 -0.01
C ILE A 36 -0.85 -10.30 -1.53
N PRO A 37 0.28 -10.67 -2.17
CA PRO A 37 0.34 -10.72 -3.63
C PRO A 37 -0.66 -11.74 -4.19
N LYS A 38 -1.43 -11.37 -5.20
CA LYS A 38 -2.34 -12.28 -5.93
C LYS A 38 -1.60 -13.51 -6.48
N THR A 39 -0.34 -13.32 -6.88
CA THR A 39 0.55 -14.41 -7.35
C THR A 39 0.89 -15.47 -6.28
N ASN A 40 0.64 -15.18 -5.00
CA ASN A 40 0.81 -16.12 -3.89
C ASN A 40 -0.43 -16.97 -3.62
N MET A 41 -1.62 -16.62 -4.17
CA MET A 41 -2.87 -17.35 -3.89
C MET A 41 -2.77 -18.85 -4.19
N ARG A 42 -2.09 -19.24 -5.28
CA ARG A 42 -1.92 -20.66 -5.64
C ARG A 42 -1.14 -21.49 -4.62
N ASN A 43 -0.33 -20.83 -3.79
CA ASN A 43 0.53 -21.47 -2.80
C ASN A 43 0.05 -21.21 -1.36
N LEU A 44 -1.14 -20.63 -1.20
CA LEU A 44 -1.68 -20.25 0.09
C LEU A 44 -2.28 -21.50 0.76
N MET A 45 -1.68 -21.91 1.86
CA MET A 45 -2.09 -23.08 2.65
C MET A 45 -2.24 -22.62 4.09
N LEU A 46 -3.46 -22.23 4.45
CA LEU A 46 -3.78 -21.63 5.73
C LEU A 46 -4.25 -22.69 6.73
N ARG A 47 -3.89 -22.50 8.01
CA ARG A 47 -4.49 -23.26 9.11
C ARG A 47 -6.02 -23.10 9.17
N ALA A 48 -6.68 -24.13 9.68
CA ALA A 48 -8.14 -24.20 9.76
C ALA A 48 -8.78 -23.11 10.64
N ASP A 49 -8.09 -22.68 11.70
CA ASP A 49 -8.57 -21.64 12.61
C ASP A 49 -8.54 -20.25 11.98
N LEU A 50 -7.52 -19.94 11.18
CA LEU A 50 -7.48 -18.72 10.38
C LEU A 50 -8.62 -18.72 9.35
N ILE A 51 -8.84 -19.84 8.65
CA ILE A 51 -9.96 -19.99 7.71
C ILE A 51 -11.31 -19.77 8.41
N ALA A 52 -11.49 -20.32 9.62
CA ALA A 52 -12.70 -20.12 10.41
C ALA A 52 -12.90 -18.64 10.77
N ALA A 53 -11.85 -17.96 11.24
CA ALA A 53 -11.92 -16.53 11.55
C ALA A 53 -12.24 -15.67 10.31
N CYS A 54 -11.73 -16.05 9.13
CA CYS A 54 -12.13 -15.43 7.87
C CYS A 54 -13.60 -15.63 7.55
N ARG A 55 -14.13 -16.86 7.70
CA ARG A 55 -15.55 -17.17 7.47
C ARG A 55 -16.49 -16.44 8.42
N GLU A 56 -16.04 -16.20 9.65
CA GLU A 56 -16.78 -15.45 10.67
C GLU A 56 -16.65 -13.92 10.50
N GLY A 57 -15.91 -13.43 9.50
CA GLY A 57 -15.69 -12.00 9.28
C GLY A 57 -14.80 -11.32 10.32
N LYS A 58 -14.13 -12.10 11.17
CA LYS A 58 -13.26 -11.61 12.25
C LYS A 58 -11.85 -11.26 11.76
N PHE A 59 -11.46 -11.85 10.64
CA PHE A 59 -10.18 -11.62 9.98
C PHE A 59 -10.36 -11.62 8.46
N SER A 60 -9.47 -10.99 7.70
CA SER A 60 -9.58 -10.95 6.24
C SER A 60 -8.23 -11.10 5.54
N ILE A 61 -8.25 -11.66 4.33
CA ILE A 61 -7.08 -11.74 3.46
C ILE A 61 -7.47 -11.07 2.14
N TYR A 62 -6.76 -10.00 1.79
CA TYR A 62 -6.93 -9.29 0.52
C TYR A 62 -5.77 -9.62 -0.41
N ALA A 63 -6.09 -10.07 -1.62
CA ALA A 63 -5.11 -10.38 -2.64
C ALA A 63 -5.04 -9.26 -3.68
N VAL A 64 -3.86 -8.69 -3.89
CA VAL A 64 -3.63 -7.55 -4.79
C VAL A 64 -2.59 -7.87 -5.86
N GLU A 65 -2.79 -7.32 -7.04
CA GLU A 65 -1.92 -7.39 -8.21
C GLU A 65 -1.07 -6.12 -8.34
N ARG A 66 -1.61 -4.97 -7.95
CA ARG A 66 -0.94 -3.66 -8.03
C ARG A 66 -0.85 -2.99 -6.66
N VAL A 67 0.17 -2.14 -6.50
CA VAL A 67 0.36 -1.36 -5.26
C VAL A 67 -0.80 -0.40 -5.01
N ASP A 68 -1.40 0.11 -6.09
CA ASP A 68 -2.54 1.03 -6.06
C ASP A 68 -3.74 0.40 -5.32
N GLU A 69 -4.06 -0.86 -5.61
CA GLU A 69 -5.13 -1.60 -4.92
C GLU A 69 -4.86 -1.73 -3.42
N ALA A 70 -3.59 -1.90 -3.01
CA ALA A 70 -3.23 -1.94 -1.60
C ALA A 70 -3.40 -0.57 -0.93
N LEU A 71 -3.07 0.53 -1.63
CA LEU A 71 -3.27 1.88 -1.13
C LEU A 71 -4.76 2.18 -0.94
N GLU A 72 -5.60 1.77 -1.87
CA GLU A 72 -7.05 1.93 -1.77
C GLU A 72 -7.62 1.19 -0.56
N LEU A 73 -7.21 -0.06 -0.35
CA LEU A 73 -7.62 -0.86 0.81
C LEU A 73 -7.19 -0.24 2.14
N LEU A 74 -6.00 0.36 2.20
CA LEU A 74 -5.44 0.93 3.43
C LEU A 74 -5.98 2.32 3.76
N THR A 75 -6.30 3.11 2.73
CA THR A 75 -6.67 4.53 2.89
C THR A 75 -8.17 4.78 2.74
N GLY A 76 -8.90 3.89 2.06
CA GLY A 76 -10.30 4.10 1.69
C GLY A 76 -10.49 5.16 0.60
N VAL A 77 -9.43 5.53 -0.10
CA VAL A 77 -9.41 6.57 -1.14
C VAL A 77 -8.85 5.96 -2.42
N GLU A 78 -9.47 6.25 -3.56
CA GLU A 78 -8.97 5.82 -4.87
C GLU A 78 -7.50 6.24 -5.07
N ALA A 79 -6.68 5.36 -5.62
CA ALA A 79 -5.28 5.69 -5.91
C ALA A 79 -5.20 6.78 -6.98
N GLY A 80 -6.05 6.67 -8.00
CA GLY A 80 -6.14 7.57 -9.15
C GLY A 80 -5.02 7.36 -10.16
N GLU A 81 -5.37 7.43 -11.44
CA GLU A 81 -4.43 7.30 -12.56
C GLU A 81 -4.08 8.68 -13.13
N ALA A 82 -2.88 8.80 -13.70
CA ALA A 82 -2.46 10.03 -14.36
C ALA A 82 -3.16 10.17 -15.72
N ASP A 83 -3.59 11.37 -16.05
CA ASP A 83 -4.07 11.69 -17.40
C ASP A 83 -2.91 11.87 -18.39
N ASP A 84 -3.23 12.20 -19.66
CA ASP A 84 -2.24 12.46 -20.72
C ASP A 84 -1.29 13.63 -20.41
N ARG A 85 -1.62 14.46 -19.40
CA ARG A 85 -0.80 15.57 -18.93
C ARG A 85 0.00 15.21 -17.68
N ASN A 86 -0.05 13.95 -17.26
CA ASN A 86 0.58 13.41 -16.06
C ASN A 86 0.06 14.09 -14.78
N GLU A 87 -1.21 14.52 -14.79
CA GLU A 87 -1.94 15.05 -13.64
C GLU A 87 -2.86 13.96 -13.09
N TYR A 88 -2.93 13.86 -11.76
CA TYR A 88 -3.77 12.88 -11.07
C TYR A 88 -5.05 13.57 -10.53
N PRO A 89 -6.16 12.84 -10.34
CA PRO A 89 -7.35 13.38 -9.69
C PRO A 89 -6.99 14.00 -8.33
N PRO A 90 -7.34 15.27 -8.04
CA PRO A 90 -6.84 15.97 -6.85
C PRO A 90 -7.20 15.31 -5.51
N THR A 91 -8.29 14.55 -5.47
CA THR A 91 -8.78 13.84 -4.30
C THR A 91 -8.23 12.43 -4.15
N SER A 92 -7.47 11.93 -5.14
CA SER A 92 -6.88 10.59 -5.10
C SER A 92 -5.58 10.57 -4.27
N VAL A 93 -5.16 9.38 -3.85
CA VAL A 93 -3.88 9.22 -3.12
C VAL A 93 -2.71 9.79 -3.93
N ASN A 94 -2.63 9.47 -5.22
CA ASN A 94 -1.57 9.95 -6.11
C ASN A 94 -1.66 11.46 -6.37
N GLY A 95 -2.88 12.03 -6.46
CA GLY A 95 -3.08 13.49 -6.56
C GLY A 95 -2.62 14.23 -5.32
N LEU A 96 -2.96 13.73 -4.13
CA LEU A 96 -2.49 14.29 -2.86
C LEU A 96 -0.97 14.20 -2.73
N ALA A 97 -0.37 13.09 -3.14
CA ALA A 97 1.08 12.91 -3.17
C ALA A 97 1.75 13.90 -4.14
N GLN A 98 1.24 14.03 -5.37
CA GLN A 98 1.74 14.97 -6.37
C GLN A 98 1.67 16.43 -5.88
N ALA A 99 0.54 16.83 -5.29
CA ALA A 99 0.38 18.16 -4.71
C ALA A 99 1.38 18.41 -3.57
N ARG A 100 1.66 17.40 -2.74
CA ARG A 100 2.64 17.50 -1.66
C ARG A 100 4.07 17.63 -2.19
N LEU A 101 4.43 16.85 -3.21
CA LEU A 101 5.73 16.92 -3.88
C LEU A 101 5.95 18.28 -4.54
N ARG A 102 4.92 18.86 -5.18
CA ARG A 102 4.99 20.22 -5.74
C ARG A 102 5.34 21.25 -4.66
N LYS A 103 4.67 21.22 -3.51
CA LYS A 103 4.96 22.11 -2.37
C LYS A 103 6.40 21.97 -1.87
N PHE A 104 6.95 20.76 -1.87
CA PHE A 104 8.36 20.55 -1.50
C PHE A 104 9.32 21.13 -2.54
N ALA A 105 9.02 20.96 -3.83
CA ALA A 105 9.83 21.52 -4.91
C ALA A 105 9.85 23.06 -4.86
N ASP A 106 8.69 23.68 -4.64
CA ASP A 106 8.58 25.15 -4.52
C ASP A 106 9.41 25.66 -3.32
N ALA A 107 9.30 25.00 -2.17
CA ALA A 107 10.09 25.35 -0.98
C ALA A 107 11.61 25.19 -1.22
N ALA A 108 12.02 24.12 -1.89
CA ALA A 108 13.41 23.88 -2.25
C ALA A 108 13.93 24.95 -3.23
N ALA A 109 13.14 25.33 -4.24
CA ALA A 109 13.50 26.37 -5.19
C ALA A 109 13.69 27.74 -4.50
N VAL A 110 12.81 28.11 -3.57
CA VAL A 110 12.95 29.32 -2.74
C VAL A 110 14.23 29.27 -1.90
N PHE A 111 14.56 28.11 -1.33
CA PHE A 111 15.78 27.92 -0.56
C PHE A 111 17.04 28.06 -1.45
N THR A 112 17.08 27.41 -2.62
CA THR A 112 18.20 27.51 -3.56
C THR A 112 18.37 28.93 -4.10
N ALA A 113 17.29 29.66 -4.34
CA ALA A 113 17.34 31.06 -4.80
C ALA A 113 17.94 32.03 -3.76
N ARG A 114 17.96 31.66 -2.47
CA ARG A 114 18.52 32.47 -1.37
C ARG A 114 20.00 32.21 -1.09
N ILE A 115 20.63 31.22 -1.73
CA ILE A 115 22.06 30.93 -1.56
C ILE A 115 22.87 31.85 -2.50
N PRO A 116 23.74 32.74 -1.97
CA PRO A 116 24.58 33.58 -2.82
C PRO A 116 25.52 32.70 -3.64
N ARG A 117 25.50 32.83 -4.97
CA ARG A 117 26.47 32.15 -5.84
C ARG A 117 27.87 32.70 -5.54
N LYS A 118 28.82 31.80 -5.28
CA LYS A 118 30.23 32.16 -5.05
C LYS A 118 30.77 32.83 -6.32
N PRO A 119 31.40 34.03 -6.25
CA PRO A 119 32.00 34.64 -7.42
C PRO A 119 33.20 33.81 -7.90
N SER A 120 33.35 33.72 -9.22
CA SER A 120 34.47 33.13 -9.94
C SER A 120 35.77 33.90 -9.73
#